data_AF-A0A3A4UQF5-F1
#
_entry.id   AF-A0A3A4UQF5-F1
#
_cell.length_a   1.000
_cell.length_b   1.000
_cell.length_c   1.000
_cell.angle_alpha   90.00
_cell.angle_beta   90.00
_cell.angle_gamma   90.00
#
_symmetry.space_group_name_H-M   'P 1'
#
loop_
_entity.id
_entity.type
_entity.pdbx_description
1 polymer ?
#
loop_
_entity_poly.entity_id
_entity_poly.type
_entity_poly.pdbx_seq_one_letter_code
_entity_poly.pdbx_strand_id
1 'polypeptide(L)'
;MGDKMTSTLAQKTVYENKSHAAVQLPLTPELQQYHENGTFALVEDPQNTKRASIVGMFVLRPAKEAWIGNPTSFSDAKHWAFNVKGADGGWLIANGNAVDAYRLALQYGVSDAVMVGSTTVAKEGVPHDGHKGYLWQPYGPANWPHLRAADPNLAAKIARQREEWQKLGYLSGRKYPAQIVITGSGEHRPGTRDILEASIFYETHPDGTPIEAYVLTSESGAQKIRERAGKYPLAGGIDKILLPLSPPGEPDKLDIARVPQFLYDSLGMRIVNHDGGQTILSEFSKAGALPQLNLTLARNRSVAQVFADYPLEHAPVRLTEEDRTRLISELDSRIQYFFTGPEGRIPAELIAAQIITDAAQDVAVVSFDARKLHGL
;
A
#
# COMPACT_ATOMS: atom_id res chain seq x y z
N MET A 1 4.35 34.30 -23.68
CA MET A 1 3.65 33.14 -23.08
C MET A 1 4.68 32.42 -22.25
N GLY A 2 4.60 32.53 -20.92
CA GLY A 2 5.55 31.86 -20.04
C GLY A 2 5.29 30.37 -20.06
N ASP A 3 6.33 29.56 -20.26
CA ASP A 3 6.28 28.13 -20.01
C ASP A 3 5.75 27.92 -18.59
N LYS A 4 4.52 27.38 -18.47
CA LYS A 4 4.08 26.80 -17.21
C LYS A 4 5.06 25.67 -16.94
N MET A 5 5.97 25.84 -15.99
CA MET A 5 6.74 24.72 -15.45
C MET A 5 5.72 23.65 -15.02
N THR A 6 5.66 22.56 -15.76
CA THR A 6 4.76 21.44 -15.48
C THR A 6 5.15 20.87 -14.12
N SER A 7 4.21 20.77 -13.19
CA SER A 7 4.45 20.19 -11.86
C SER A 7 5.10 18.81 -12.00
N THR A 8 6.06 18.48 -11.13
CA THR A 8 6.64 17.13 -11.03
C THR A 8 5.61 16.06 -10.63
N LEU A 9 4.44 16.49 -10.12
CA LEU A 9 3.31 15.62 -9.80
C LEU A 9 2.31 15.48 -10.95
N ALA A 10 2.53 16.19 -12.07
CA ALA A 10 1.62 16.16 -13.21
C ALA A 10 1.55 14.74 -13.82
N GLN A 11 0.32 14.32 -14.06
CA GLN A 11 -0.08 12.99 -14.49
C GLN A 11 -1.14 13.11 -15.58
N LYS A 12 -1.22 12.09 -16.42
CA LYS A 12 -2.27 11.95 -17.43
C LYS A 12 -2.74 10.52 -17.57
N THR A 13 -4.04 10.35 -17.80
CA THR A 13 -4.60 9.05 -18.21
C THR A 13 -4.19 8.78 -19.65
N VAL A 14 -3.54 7.64 -19.90
CA VAL A 14 -3.15 7.22 -21.25
C VAL A 14 -3.98 6.04 -21.75
N TYR A 15 -4.71 5.38 -20.86
CA TYR A 15 -5.61 4.29 -21.18
C TYR A 15 -6.69 4.16 -20.10
N GLU A 16 -7.91 3.83 -20.52
CA GLU A 16 -9.02 3.55 -19.63
C GLU A 16 -9.89 2.47 -20.27
N ASN A 17 -10.25 1.44 -19.49
CA ASN A 17 -11.19 0.41 -19.86
C ASN A 17 -12.40 0.43 -18.93
N LYS A 18 -13.46 1.11 -19.37
CA LYS A 18 -14.68 1.31 -18.59
C LYS A 18 -15.46 0.02 -18.32
N SER A 19 -15.23 -1.07 -19.05
CA SER A 19 -15.89 -2.35 -18.74
C SER A 19 -15.29 -3.06 -17.53
N HIS A 20 -14.10 -2.64 -17.07
CA HIS A 20 -13.43 -3.19 -15.89
C HIS A 20 -13.41 -2.22 -14.70
N ALA A 21 -13.88 -0.98 -14.87
CA ALA A 21 -14.11 -0.05 -13.78
C ALA A 21 -15.61 -0.01 -13.47
N ALA A 22 -16.01 -0.49 -12.29
CA ALA A 22 -17.38 -0.35 -11.82
C ALA A 22 -17.76 1.11 -11.58
N VAL A 23 -16.80 1.91 -11.08
CA VAL A 23 -16.99 3.34 -10.79
C VAL A 23 -15.72 4.11 -11.15
N GLN A 24 -15.91 5.33 -11.64
CA GLN A 24 -14.85 6.32 -11.81
C GLN A 24 -15.10 7.48 -10.84
N LEU A 25 -14.37 7.49 -9.72
CA LEU A 25 -14.56 8.52 -8.69
C LEU A 25 -13.84 9.81 -9.09
N PRO A 26 -14.52 10.97 -9.03
CA PRO A 26 -13.93 12.22 -9.46
C PRO A 26 -12.90 12.73 -8.46
N LEU A 27 -11.83 13.34 -8.99
CA LEU A 27 -10.92 14.16 -8.19
C LEU A 27 -11.47 15.58 -8.01
N THR A 28 -11.19 16.23 -6.88
CA THR A 28 -11.52 17.62 -6.62
C THR A 28 -10.73 18.55 -7.54
N PRO A 29 -11.21 19.78 -7.79
CA PRO A 29 -10.49 20.75 -8.62
C PRO A 29 -9.04 20.98 -8.17
N GLU A 30 -8.78 20.89 -6.86
CA GLU A 30 -7.44 21.04 -6.30
C GLU A 30 -6.50 19.90 -6.67
N LEU A 31 -6.98 18.65 -6.76
CA LEU A 31 -6.16 17.52 -7.19
C LEU A 31 -6.14 17.37 -8.71
N GLN A 32 -7.14 17.88 -9.42
CA GLN A 32 -7.16 17.95 -10.88
C GLN A 32 -6.03 18.80 -11.47
N GLN A 33 -5.39 19.67 -10.68
CA GLN A 33 -4.18 20.37 -11.13
C GLN A 33 -3.01 19.42 -11.40
N TYR A 34 -2.99 18.24 -10.77
CA TYR A 34 -1.99 17.21 -10.97
C TYR A 34 -2.45 16.17 -11.98
N HIS A 35 -3.75 15.94 -12.11
CA HIS A 35 -4.32 14.99 -13.05
C HIS A 35 -5.57 15.60 -13.67
N GLU A 36 -5.38 16.32 -14.78
CA GLU A 36 -6.46 17.04 -15.46
C GLU A 36 -7.56 16.05 -15.89
N ASN A 37 -8.81 16.32 -15.50
CA ASN A 37 -9.95 15.41 -15.67
C ASN A 37 -9.71 14.00 -15.09
N GLY A 38 -8.80 13.89 -14.12
CA GLY A 38 -8.43 12.64 -13.49
C GLY A 38 -9.55 12.05 -12.64
N THR A 39 -9.62 10.73 -12.67
CA THR A 39 -10.52 9.92 -11.87
C THR A 39 -9.74 8.85 -11.13
N PHE A 40 -10.36 8.28 -10.10
CA PHE A 40 -9.89 7.08 -9.44
C PHE A 40 -10.82 5.92 -9.82
N ALA A 41 -10.28 4.95 -10.55
CA ALA A 41 -11.02 3.77 -10.94
C ALA A 41 -11.21 2.81 -9.74
N LEU A 42 -12.45 2.38 -9.52
CA LEU A 42 -12.79 1.26 -8.66
C LEU A 42 -13.32 0.11 -9.51
N VAL A 43 -12.68 -1.05 -9.42
CA VAL A 43 -13.10 -2.30 -10.09
C VAL A 43 -14.34 -2.89 -9.44
N GLU A 44 -14.51 -2.69 -8.13
CA GLU A 44 -15.66 -3.12 -7.36
C GLU A 44 -16.35 -1.91 -6.71
N ASP A 45 -17.67 -1.81 -6.86
CA ASP A 45 -18.47 -0.75 -6.24
C ASP A 45 -19.00 -1.22 -4.86
N PRO A 46 -18.44 -0.75 -3.74
CA PRO A 46 -18.90 -1.14 -2.40
C PRO A 46 -20.34 -0.72 -2.10
N GLN A 47 -20.89 0.29 -2.80
CA GLN A 47 -22.29 0.67 -2.63
C GLN A 47 -23.24 -0.37 -3.22
N ASN A 48 -22.82 -1.09 -4.26
CA ASN A 48 -23.60 -2.14 -4.91
C ASN A 48 -23.34 -3.52 -4.30
N THR A 49 -22.07 -3.87 -4.08
CA THR A 49 -21.68 -5.20 -3.59
C THR A 49 -21.89 -5.38 -2.09
N LYS A 50 -22.05 -4.28 -1.34
CA LYS A 50 -22.19 -4.27 0.14
C LYS A 50 -21.06 -5.02 0.84
N ARG A 51 -19.84 -4.92 0.29
CA ARG A 51 -18.58 -5.38 0.89
C ARG A 51 -17.52 -4.30 0.73
N ALA A 52 -16.48 -4.35 1.55
CA ALA A 52 -15.32 -3.49 1.40
C ALA A 52 -14.53 -3.87 0.13
N SER A 53 -14.31 -2.90 -0.77
CA SER A 53 -13.40 -3.06 -1.91
C SER A 53 -11.96 -3.02 -1.41
N ILE A 54 -11.30 -4.17 -1.39
CA ILE A 54 -9.88 -4.27 -1.01
C ILE A 54 -8.99 -3.90 -2.20
N VAL A 55 -8.09 -2.94 -2.00
CA VAL A 55 -7.16 -2.45 -3.04
C VAL A 55 -5.73 -2.71 -2.60
N GLY A 56 -5.05 -3.66 -3.26
CA GLY A 56 -3.62 -3.89 -3.02
C GLY A 56 -2.77 -2.84 -3.70
N MET A 57 -1.72 -2.36 -3.03
CA MET A 57 -0.90 -1.25 -3.52
C MET A 57 0.58 -1.58 -3.42
N PHE A 58 1.30 -1.54 -4.55
CA PHE A 58 2.74 -1.80 -4.59
C PHE A 58 3.44 -0.96 -5.64
N VAL A 59 4.69 -0.61 -5.37
CA VAL A 59 5.63 -0.12 -6.38
C VAL A 59 6.50 -1.28 -6.84
N LEU A 60 6.66 -1.43 -8.15
CA LEU A 60 7.42 -2.50 -8.78
C LEU A 60 8.46 -1.93 -9.73
N ARG A 61 9.61 -2.59 -9.82
CA ARG A 61 10.66 -2.27 -10.79
C ARG A 61 11.22 -3.56 -11.39
N PRO A 62 11.50 -3.62 -12.70
CA PRO A 62 12.19 -4.76 -13.28
C PRO A 62 13.54 -5.00 -12.59
N ALA A 63 13.81 -6.22 -12.18
CA ALA A 63 15.01 -6.51 -11.39
C ALA A 63 16.32 -6.34 -12.18
N LYS A 64 16.34 -6.86 -13.41
CA LYS A 64 17.57 -7.02 -14.21
C LYS A 64 17.60 -6.08 -15.42
N GLU A 65 16.58 -6.18 -16.27
CA GLU A 65 16.48 -5.42 -17.51
C GLU A 65 15.45 -4.32 -17.37
N ALA A 66 15.83 -3.07 -17.65
CA ALA A 66 14.91 -1.94 -17.60
C ALA A 66 13.79 -2.10 -18.64
N TRP A 67 12.58 -1.69 -18.26
CA TRP A 67 11.48 -1.54 -19.21
C TRP A 67 11.52 -0.14 -19.84
N ILE A 68 11.78 -0.08 -21.15
CA ILE A 68 12.01 1.16 -21.92
C ILE A 68 10.83 1.47 -22.89
N GLY A 69 9.85 0.58 -23.00
CA GLY A 69 8.68 0.74 -23.89
C GLY A 69 7.64 1.74 -23.35
N ASN A 70 6.61 2.05 -24.15
CA ASN A 70 5.50 2.93 -23.79
C ASN A 70 4.78 2.48 -22.50
N PRO A 71 4.12 3.36 -21.72
CA PRO A 71 3.43 2.98 -20.48
C PRO A 71 2.43 1.82 -20.62
N THR A 72 1.89 1.60 -21.81
CA THR A 72 0.92 0.53 -22.11
C THR A 72 1.57 -0.81 -22.45
N SER A 73 2.89 -0.89 -22.61
CA SER A 73 3.62 -2.11 -23.00
C SER A 73 4.24 -2.85 -21.81
N PHE A 74 3.70 -2.65 -20.60
CA PHE A 74 4.24 -3.23 -19.36
C PHE A 74 4.22 -4.76 -19.34
N SER A 75 3.34 -5.39 -20.14
CA SER A 75 3.21 -6.85 -20.26
C SER A 75 4.46 -7.54 -20.80
N ASP A 76 5.32 -6.78 -21.49
CA ASP A 76 6.55 -7.29 -22.08
C ASP A 76 7.69 -7.38 -21.06
N ALA A 77 7.58 -6.61 -19.96
CA ALA A 77 8.56 -6.58 -18.90
C ALA A 77 8.46 -7.82 -18.00
N LYS A 78 9.62 -8.23 -17.47
CA LYS A 78 9.81 -9.45 -16.69
C LYS A 78 10.40 -9.13 -15.33
N HIS A 79 10.36 -10.13 -14.45
CA HIS A 79 11.12 -10.11 -13.20
C HIS A 79 10.81 -8.87 -12.34
N TRP A 80 9.52 -8.57 -12.19
CA TRP A 80 9.06 -7.43 -11.38
C TRP A 80 9.43 -7.65 -9.91
N ALA A 81 10.33 -6.81 -9.40
CA ALA A 81 10.74 -6.80 -8.01
C ALA A 81 9.97 -5.75 -7.23
N PHE A 82 9.64 -6.07 -5.97
CA PHE A 82 9.00 -5.15 -5.04
C PHE A 82 9.86 -4.86 -3.81
N ASN A 83 10.96 -5.58 -3.62
CA ASN A 83 11.87 -5.38 -2.50
C ASN A 83 13.25 -6.02 -2.73
N VAL A 84 14.25 -5.60 -1.95
CA VAL A 84 15.59 -6.20 -1.89
C VAL A 84 15.95 -6.50 -0.44
N LYS A 85 16.15 -7.77 -0.10
CA LYS A 85 16.45 -8.20 1.28
C LYS A 85 17.75 -7.58 1.78
N GLY A 86 17.67 -6.79 2.86
CA GLY A 86 18.80 -6.07 3.44
C GLY A 86 18.95 -4.62 2.96
N ALA A 87 18.16 -4.21 1.97
CA ALA A 87 17.91 -2.82 1.59
C ALA A 87 16.39 -2.60 1.51
N ASP A 88 15.71 -3.04 2.57
CA ASP A 88 14.26 -3.23 2.50
C ASP A 88 13.49 -1.91 2.43
N GLY A 89 12.33 -1.98 1.79
CA GLY A 89 11.35 -0.90 1.69
C GLY A 89 11.15 -0.42 0.25
N GLY A 90 9.99 0.20 0.00
CA GLY A 90 9.62 0.69 -1.33
C GLY A 90 10.51 1.82 -1.86
N TRP A 91 11.30 2.49 -0.99
CA TRP A 91 12.13 3.65 -1.35
C TRP A 91 13.13 3.35 -2.48
N LEU A 92 13.78 2.18 -2.45
CA LEU A 92 14.76 1.77 -3.46
C LEU A 92 14.07 1.45 -4.78
N ILE A 93 12.94 0.76 -4.70
CA ILE A 93 12.15 0.36 -5.87
C ILE A 93 11.55 1.61 -6.56
N ALA A 94 10.96 2.51 -5.78
CA ALA A 94 10.42 3.78 -6.24
C ALA A 94 11.51 4.76 -6.69
N ASN A 95 12.75 4.63 -6.19
CA ASN A 95 13.83 5.59 -6.41
C ASN A 95 13.42 7.03 -6.07
N GLY A 96 12.68 7.21 -4.97
CA GLY A 96 12.18 8.53 -4.55
C GLY A 96 11.23 9.21 -5.53
N ASN A 97 10.55 8.46 -6.40
CA ASN A 97 9.63 9.03 -7.39
C ASN A 97 8.45 9.77 -6.71
N ALA A 98 8.27 11.04 -7.06
CA ALA A 98 7.27 11.89 -6.43
C ALA A 98 5.83 11.52 -6.77
N VAL A 99 5.59 10.94 -7.97
CA VAL A 99 4.24 10.47 -8.36
C VAL A 99 3.86 9.22 -7.59
N ASP A 100 4.78 8.28 -7.40
CA ASP A 100 4.55 7.12 -6.52
C ASP A 100 4.15 7.56 -5.10
N ALA A 101 4.95 8.45 -4.51
CA ALA A 101 4.68 8.98 -3.19
C ALA A 101 3.33 9.73 -3.13
N TYR A 102 3.00 10.52 -4.16
CA TYR A 102 1.70 11.21 -4.27
C TYR A 102 0.55 10.21 -4.31
N ARG A 103 0.67 9.14 -5.10
CA ARG A 103 -0.34 8.10 -5.22
C ARG A 103 -0.49 7.32 -3.91
N LEU A 104 0.59 7.09 -3.17
CA LEU A 104 0.54 6.49 -1.84
C LEU A 104 -0.22 7.39 -0.86
N ALA A 105 0.15 8.68 -0.78
CA ALA A 105 -0.54 9.66 0.06
C ALA A 105 -2.03 9.75 -0.26
N LEU A 106 -2.36 9.87 -1.55
CA LEU A 106 -3.73 9.96 -2.04
C LEU A 106 -4.52 8.72 -1.63
N GLN A 107 -4.01 7.53 -1.94
CA GLN A 107 -4.69 6.27 -1.65
C GLN A 107 -4.97 6.11 -0.16
N TYR A 108 -3.98 6.33 0.72
CA TYR A 108 -4.21 6.30 2.16
C TYR A 108 -5.33 7.25 2.59
N GLY A 109 -5.34 8.49 2.08
CA GLY A 109 -6.32 9.48 2.53
C GLY A 109 -7.74 9.23 2.02
N VAL A 110 -7.88 8.53 0.90
CA VAL A 110 -9.18 8.22 0.27
C VAL A 110 -9.63 6.77 0.51
N SER A 111 -9.20 6.15 1.61
CA SER A 111 -9.67 4.84 2.08
C SER A 111 -10.22 4.90 3.50
N ASP A 112 -11.12 4.00 3.88
CA ASP A 112 -11.59 3.87 5.27
C ASP A 112 -10.56 3.23 6.19
N ALA A 113 -9.67 2.41 5.64
CA ALA A 113 -8.57 1.82 6.36
C ALA A 113 -7.37 1.51 5.46
N VAL A 114 -6.22 1.31 6.10
CA VAL A 114 -5.02 0.71 5.51
C VAL A 114 -4.70 -0.57 6.29
N MET A 115 -4.63 -1.69 5.60
CA MET A 115 -4.26 -2.99 6.14
C MET A 115 -2.82 -3.33 5.83
N VAL A 116 -2.13 -3.89 6.82
CA VAL A 116 -0.70 -4.21 6.73
C VAL A 116 -0.40 -5.51 7.46
N GLY A 117 0.39 -6.39 6.86
CA GLY A 117 0.82 -7.63 7.51
C GLY A 117 1.66 -7.37 8.77
N SER A 118 1.49 -8.20 9.80
CA SER A 118 2.17 -8.08 11.09
C SER A 118 3.70 -8.05 11.01
N THR A 119 4.30 -8.70 10.02
CA THR A 119 5.76 -8.66 9.83
C THR A 119 6.24 -7.26 9.43
N THR A 120 5.50 -6.58 8.55
CA THR A 120 5.80 -5.19 8.18
C THR A 120 5.56 -4.27 9.36
N VAL A 121 4.47 -4.46 10.11
CA VAL A 121 4.20 -3.66 11.32
C VAL A 121 5.28 -3.83 12.39
N ALA A 122 5.71 -5.05 12.67
CA ALA A 122 6.79 -5.31 13.63
C ALA A 122 8.12 -4.68 13.20
N LYS A 123 8.39 -4.60 11.89
CA LYS A 123 9.63 -4.06 11.35
C LYS A 123 9.64 -2.54 11.28
N GLU A 124 8.57 -1.95 10.77
CA GLU A 124 8.51 -0.53 10.40
C GLU A 124 7.65 0.28 11.37
N GLY A 125 6.62 -0.33 11.94
CA GLY A 125 5.65 0.32 12.82
C GLY A 125 6.10 0.42 14.28
N VAL A 126 7.17 -0.26 14.68
CA VAL A 126 7.69 -0.24 16.06
C VAL A 126 8.86 0.75 16.18
N PRO A 127 8.83 1.73 17.10
CA PRO A 127 9.90 2.71 17.27
C PRO A 127 11.30 2.12 17.46
N HIS A 128 12.28 2.51 16.65
CA HIS A 128 13.66 2.02 16.72
C HIS A 128 14.68 3.13 16.54
N ASP A 129 15.84 3.03 17.19
CA ASP A 129 17.00 3.90 16.95
C ASP A 129 16.70 5.41 16.99
N GLY A 130 15.78 5.82 17.88
CA GLY A 130 15.33 7.21 18.00
C GLY A 130 14.29 7.65 16.96
N HIS A 131 13.91 6.78 16.03
CA HIS A 131 12.82 6.99 15.09
C HIS A 131 11.49 6.49 15.66
N LYS A 132 10.43 7.28 15.44
CA LYS A 132 9.06 6.83 15.67
C LYS A 132 8.72 5.70 14.69
N GLY A 133 7.85 4.79 15.11
CA GLY A 133 7.29 3.78 14.24
C GLY A 133 6.47 4.43 13.12
N TYR A 134 6.50 3.81 11.94
CA TYR A 134 5.76 4.26 10.77
C TYR A 134 4.25 4.23 11.03
N LEU A 135 3.55 5.25 10.52
CA LEU A 135 2.10 5.36 10.56
C LEU A 135 1.60 5.37 9.12
N TRP A 136 0.73 4.41 8.77
CA TRP A 136 0.13 4.27 7.44
C TRP A 136 -1.00 5.29 7.24
N GLN A 137 -0.62 6.56 7.15
CA GLN A 137 -1.51 7.72 7.14
C GLN A 137 -1.13 8.68 6.01
N PRO A 138 -2.09 9.38 5.38
CA PRO A 138 -1.82 10.22 4.20
C PRO A 138 -0.79 11.32 4.45
N TYR A 139 -0.75 11.85 5.67
CA TYR A 139 0.20 12.89 6.06
C TYR A 139 1.63 12.39 6.21
N GLY A 140 1.88 11.07 6.27
CA GLY A 140 3.22 10.51 6.28
C GLY A 140 3.93 10.78 4.95
N PRO A 141 3.48 10.13 3.84
CA PRO A 141 4.06 10.36 2.52
C PRO A 141 3.93 11.83 2.06
N ALA A 142 2.82 12.50 2.34
CA ALA A 142 2.65 13.91 1.96
C ALA A 142 3.68 14.86 2.60
N ASN A 143 4.30 14.48 3.72
CA ASN A 143 5.36 15.26 4.38
C ASN A 143 6.78 14.85 3.97
N TRP A 144 6.94 13.86 3.08
CA TRP A 144 8.27 13.52 2.57
C TRP A 144 8.90 14.73 1.85
N PRO A 145 10.22 14.96 1.99
CA PRO A 145 10.82 16.23 1.56
C PRO A 145 10.52 16.61 0.11
N HIS A 146 10.60 15.65 -0.82
CA HIS A 146 10.36 15.88 -2.24
C HIS A 146 8.89 16.18 -2.56
N LEU A 147 7.93 15.57 -1.86
CA LEU A 147 6.52 15.86 -2.02
C LEU A 147 6.12 17.18 -1.38
N ARG A 148 6.58 17.42 -0.15
CA ARG A 148 6.30 18.67 0.57
C ARG A 148 6.88 19.88 -0.16
N ALA A 149 8.03 19.72 -0.82
CA ALA A 149 8.60 20.75 -1.68
C ALA A 149 7.73 21.03 -2.92
N ALA A 150 7.11 20.00 -3.50
CA ALA A 150 6.22 20.14 -4.65
C ALA A 150 4.84 20.72 -4.27
N ASP A 151 4.28 20.31 -3.13
CA ASP A 151 3.04 20.84 -2.58
C ASP A 151 2.97 20.70 -1.05
N PRO A 152 3.21 21.78 -0.28
CA PRO A 152 3.18 21.74 1.18
C PRO A 152 1.77 21.56 1.75
N ASN A 153 0.72 21.73 0.94
CA ASN A 153 -0.68 21.63 1.38
C ASN A 153 -1.36 20.32 0.93
N LEU A 154 -0.59 19.37 0.39
CA LEU A 154 -1.12 18.15 -0.22
C LEU A 154 -2.03 17.35 0.72
N ALA A 155 -1.61 17.15 1.97
CA ALA A 155 -2.42 16.41 2.96
C ALA A 155 -3.80 17.05 3.19
N ALA A 156 -3.90 18.38 3.15
CA ALA A 156 -5.17 19.09 3.32
C ALA A 156 -6.06 18.96 2.06
N LYS A 157 -5.48 18.96 0.86
CA LYS A 157 -6.21 18.70 -0.39
C LYS A 157 -6.78 17.28 -0.41
N ILE A 158 -6.00 16.30 0.05
CA ILE A 158 -6.44 14.91 0.18
C ILE A 158 -7.56 14.78 1.23
N ALA A 159 -7.49 15.50 2.35
CA ALA A 159 -8.58 15.51 3.33
C ALA A 159 -9.89 16.06 2.73
N ARG A 160 -9.83 17.12 1.93
CA ARG A 160 -11.02 17.63 1.21
C ARG A 160 -11.52 16.66 0.13
N GLN A 161 -10.61 15.97 -0.56
CA GLN A 161 -10.98 14.90 -1.48
C GLN A 161 -11.76 13.78 -0.77
N ARG A 162 -11.31 13.38 0.42
CA ARG A 162 -11.99 12.42 1.26
C ARG A 162 -13.41 12.89 1.62
N GLU A 163 -13.57 14.14 2.05
CA GLU A 163 -14.88 14.71 2.37
C GLU A 163 -15.87 14.63 1.18
N GLU A 164 -15.40 14.89 -0.04
CA GLU A 164 -16.24 14.73 -1.22
C GLU A 164 -16.67 13.28 -1.44
N TRP A 165 -15.77 12.31 -1.30
CA TRP A 165 -16.13 10.89 -1.45
C TRP A 165 -17.01 10.36 -0.32
N GLN A 166 -16.93 10.94 0.88
CA GLN A 166 -17.87 10.67 1.96
C GLN A 166 -19.28 11.15 1.62
N LYS A 167 -19.43 12.35 1.03
CA LYS A 167 -20.73 12.87 0.57
C LYS A 167 -21.33 11.99 -0.53
N LEU A 168 -20.49 11.42 -1.40
CA LEU A 168 -20.91 10.47 -2.44
C LEU A 168 -21.22 9.06 -1.89
N GLY A 169 -20.98 8.80 -0.60
CA GLY A 169 -21.25 7.50 0.02
C GLY A 169 -20.20 6.42 -0.26
N TYR A 170 -19.01 6.77 -0.76
CA TYR A 170 -17.90 5.85 -1.03
C TYR A 170 -16.91 5.70 0.13
N LEU A 171 -17.01 6.55 1.15
CA LEU A 171 -16.23 6.46 2.38
C LEU A 171 -17.12 6.62 3.61
N SER A 172 -16.71 6.03 4.73
CA SER A 172 -17.32 6.23 6.04
C SER A 172 -17.01 7.63 6.58
N GLY A 173 -17.75 8.07 7.60
CA GLY A 173 -17.55 9.37 8.27
C GLY A 173 -16.23 9.52 9.04
N ARG A 174 -15.32 8.53 8.98
CA ARG A 174 -13.99 8.60 9.59
C ARG A 174 -13.20 9.78 9.04
N LYS A 175 -12.60 10.59 9.90
CA LYS A 175 -11.72 11.69 9.48
C LYS A 175 -10.38 11.20 8.91
N TYR A 176 -9.80 10.19 9.53
CA TYR A 176 -8.57 9.53 9.11
C TYR A 176 -8.84 8.04 8.84
N PRO A 177 -8.10 7.39 7.92
CA PRO A 177 -8.20 5.95 7.74
C PRO A 177 -7.79 5.21 9.02
N ALA A 178 -8.52 4.14 9.36
CA ALA A 178 -8.10 3.23 10.41
C ALA A 178 -6.86 2.42 9.98
N GLN A 179 -6.09 1.88 10.93
CA GLN A 179 -4.93 1.03 10.66
C GLN A 179 -5.19 -0.39 11.13
N ILE A 180 -5.15 -1.37 10.22
CA ILE A 180 -5.47 -2.76 10.53
C ILE A 180 -4.22 -3.62 10.36
N VAL A 181 -3.77 -4.24 11.45
CA VAL A 181 -2.69 -5.23 11.41
C VAL A 181 -3.28 -6.60 11.08
N ILE A 182 -2.76 -7.27 10.05
CA ILE A 182 -3.19 -8.62 9.68
C ILE A 182 -2.21 -9.65 10.24
N THR A 183 -2.70 -10.62 11.03
CA THR A 183 -1.90 -11.75 11.51
C THR A 183 -2.73 -13.02 11.63
N GLY A 184 -2.37 -14.08 10.90
CA GLY A 184 -3.11 -15.34 10.96
C GLY A 184 -2.96 -16.06 12.30
N SER A 185 -1.72 -16.22 12.78
CA SER A 185 -1.44 -17.00 14.00
C SER A 185 -1.51 -16.19 15.28
N GLY A 186 -1.47 -14.85 15.21
CA GLY A 186 -1.34 -13.99 16.38
C GLY A 186 -0.02 -14.16 17.13
N GLU A 187 0.94 -14.95 16.64
CA GLU A 187 2.19 -15.24 17.36
C GLU A 187 3.20 -14.09 17.30
N HIS A 188 3.93 -13.90 18.40
CA HIS A 188 5.14 -13.11 18.41
C HIS A 188 6.32 -13.99 17.99
N ARG A 189 6.95 -13.68 16.86
CA ARG A 189 8.07 -14.47 16.35
C ARG A 189 9.35 -14.18 17.16
N PRO A 190 10.07 -15.20 17.65
CA PRO A 190 11.35 -15.00 18.33
C PRO A 190 12.33 -14.18 17.49
N GLY A 191 13.04 -13.24 18.13
CA GLY A 191 14.01 -12.37 17.45
C GLY A 191 13.39 -11.23 16.63
N THR A 192 12.07 -11.04 16.68
CA THR A 192 11.38 -9.89 16.10
C THR A 192 10.74 -9.04 17.19
N ARG A 193 10.33 -7.81 16.87
CA ARG A 193 9.56 -6.95 17.77
C ARG A 193 8.10 -7.38 17.80
N ASP A 194 7.42 -7.17 18.92
CA ASP A 194 5.99 -7.45 18.97
C ASP A 194 5.21 -6.33 18.26
N ILE A 195 4.16 -6.69 17.53
CA ILE A 195 3.27 -5.71 16.90
C ILE A 195 2.58 -4.84 17.94
N LEU A 196 2.37 -5.33 19.17
CA LEU A 196 1.77 -4.55 20.24
C LEU A 196 2.63 -3.37 20.70
N GLU A 197 3.90 -3.28 20.27
CA GLU A 197 4.77 -2.12 20.50
C GLU A 197 4.61 -1.03 19.43
N ALA A 198 3.81 -1.29 18.40
CA ALA A 198 3.73 -0.40 17.25
C ALA A 198 3.10 0.95 17.59
N SER A 199 3.64 2.02 17.00
CA SER A 199 3.21 3.41 17.20
C SER A 199 1.73 3.63 16.92
N ILE A 200 1.13 2.85 16.02
CA ILE A 200 -0.30 2.93 15.66
C ILE A 200 -1.24 2.76 16.87
N PHE A 201 -0.79 2.14 17.96
CA PHE A 201 -1.61 1.91 19.15
C PHE A 201 -1.46 3.00 20.23
N TYR A 202 -0.47 3.89 20.10
CA TYR A 202 -0.08 4.82 21.17
C TYR A 202 0.03 6.28 20.71
N GLU A 203 0.22 6.51 19.42
CA GLU A 203 0.35 7.86 18.86
C GLU A 203 -1.03 8.47 18.54
N THR A 204 -1.01 9.77 18.27
CA THR A 204 -2.18 10.55 17.89
C THR A 204 -2.03 11.11 16.50
N HIS A 205 -3.16 11.42 15.87
CA HIS A 205 -3.23 12.22 14.67
C HIS A 205 -2.76 13.67 14.95
N PRO A 206 -2.47 14.47 13.90
CA PRO A 206 -2.05 15.86 14.07
C PRO A 206 -3.04 16.76 14.83
N ASP A 207 -4.31 16.38 14.91
CA ASP A 207 -5.34 17.08 15.68
C ASP A 207 -5.46 16.60 17.13
N GLY A 208 -4.58 15.68 17.57
CA GLY A 208 -4.54 15.11 18.91
C GLY A 208 -5.49 13.94 19.14
N THR A 209 -6.30 13.53 18.15
CA THR A 209 -7.17 12.36 18.29
C THR A 209 -6.36 11.05 18.24
N PRO A 210 -6.72 10.01 19.02
CA PRO A 210 -6.03 8.74 18.96
C PRO A 210 -6.23 8.07 17.61
N ILE A 211 -5.22 7.31 17.17
CA ILE A 211 -5.31 6.52 15.95
C ILE A 211 -6.31 5.37 16.15
N GLU A 212 -7.29 5.26 15.26
CA GLU A 212 -8.17 4.09 15.18
C GLU A 212 -7.36 2.91 14.63
N ALA A 213 -7.12 1.88 15.45
CA ALA A 213 -6.29 0.74 15.10
C ALA A 213 -6.96 -0.58 15.49
N TYR A 214 -6.73 -1.61 14.66
CA TYR A 214 -7.28 -2.95 14.84
C TYR A 214 -6.24 -4.03 14.53
N VAL A 215 -6.47 -5.23 15.05
CA VAL A 215 -5.72 -6.45 14.72
C VAL A 215 -6.70 -7.50 14.21
N LEU A 216 -6.67 -7.75 12.90
CA LEU A 216 -7.43 -8.79 12.23
C LEU A 216 -6.67 -10.12 12.32
N THR A 217 -7.28 -11.10 12.96
CA THR A 217 -6.63 -12.38 13.28
C THR A 217 -7.62 -13.54 13.40
N SER A 218 -7.12 -14.76 13.54
CA SER A 218 -7.94 -15.93 13.87
C SER A 218 -8.41 -15.90 15.33
N GLU A 219 -9.39 -16.71 15.69
CA GLU A 219 -9.86 -16.82 17.09
C GLU A 219 -8.72 -17.24 18.04
N SER A 220 -7.95 -18.26 17.67
CA SER A 220 -6.76 -18.68 18.42
C SER A 220 -5.68 -17.61 18.43
N GLY A 221 -5.49 -16.89 17.31
CA GLY A 221 -4.54 -15.78 17.23
C GLY A 221 -4.90 -14.64 18.19
N ALA A 222 -6.19 -14.31 18.30
CA ALA A 222 -6.68 -13.34 19.27
C ALA A 222 -6.40 -13.78 20.70
N GLN A 223 -6.61 -15.05 21.04
CA GLN A 223 -6.26 -15.59 22.37
C GLN A 223 -4.76 -15.42 22.67
N LYS A 224 -3.87 -15.82 21.76
CA LYS A 224 -2.41 -15.68 21.94
C LYS A 224 -2.00 -14.21 22.12
N ILE A 225 -2.69 -13.27 21.48
CA ILE A 225 -2.46 -11.84 21.65
C ILE A 225 -2.90 -11.39 23.06
N ARG A 226 -4.09 -11.79 23.51
CA ARG A 226 -4.58 -11.47 24.87
C ARG A 226 -3.63 -11.93 25.95
N GLU A 227 -3.12 -13.16 25.85
CA GLU A 227 -2.22 -13.76 26.84
C GLU A 227 -0.95 -12.93 27.07
N ARG A 228 -0.46 -12.22 26.04
CA ARG A 228 0.71 -11.34 26.17
C ARG A 228 0.40 -9.85 26.24
N ALA A 229 -0.86 -9.44 26.02
CA ALA A 229 -1.28 -8.04 26.06
C ALA A 229 -1.04 -7.38 27.43
N GLY A 230 -1.02 -8.16 28.52
CA GLY A 230 -0.70 -7.69 29.87
C GLY A 230 0.70 -7.08 30.03
N LYS A 231 1.60 -7.29 29.06
CA LYS A 231 2.93 -6.68 29.02
C LYS A 231 2.92 -5.26 28.47
N TYR A 232 1.78 -4.80 27.94
CA TYR A 232 1.64 -3.56 27.19
C TYR A 232 0.56 -2.66 27.82
N PRO A 233 0.65 -1.33 27.62
CA PRO A 233 -0.39 -0.39 28.08
C PRO A 233 -1.78 -0.61 27.46
N LEU A 234 -1.92 -1.55 26.52
CA LEU A 234 -3.16 -1.90 25.83
C LEU A 234 -4.02 -2.93 26.56
N ALA A 235 -3.54 -3.51 27.67
CA ALA A 235 -4.21 -4.63 28.34
C ALA A 235 -5.70 -4.37 28.66
N GLY A 236 -6.04 -3.16 29.13
CA GLY A 236 -7.42 -2.79 29.46
C GLY A 236 -8.34 -2.50 28.27
N GLY A 237 -7.80 -2.49 27.05
CA GLY A 237 -8.53 -2.16 25.81
C GLY A 237 -8.33 -3.17 24.68
N ILE A 238 -7.61 -4.26 24.91
CA ILE A 238 -7.18 -5.20 23.86
C ILE A 238 -8.36 -5.78 23.07
N ASP A 239 -9.47 -6.11 23.75
CA ASP A 239 -10.66 -6.67 23.10
C ASP A 239 -11.38 -5.69 22.17
N LYS A 240 -11.14 -4.38 22.32
CA LYS A 240 -11.72 -3.36 21.42
C LYS A 240 -10.98 -3.27 20.09
N ILE A 241 -9.73 -3.71 20.06
CA ILE A 241 -8.89 -3.66 18.85
C ILE A 241 -8.77 -5.01 18.16
N LEU A 242 -9.03 -6.13 18.84
CA LEU A 242 -8.99 -7.46 18.23
C LEU A 242 -10.24 -7.72 17.40
N LEU A 243 -10.02 -8.12 16.14
CA LEU A 243 -11.04 -8.55 15.19
C LEU A 243 -10.82 -10.05 14.88
N PRO A 244 -11.25 -10.97 15.76
CA PRO A 244 -11.18 -12.40 15.49
C PRO A 244 -12.15 -12.77 14.37
N LEU A 245 -11.66 -13.47 13.35
CA LEU A 245 -12.45 -13.91 12.21
C LEU A 245 -11.96 -15.27 11.72
N SER A 246 -12.60 -16.34 12.18
CA SER A 246 -12.30 -17.71 11.77
C SER A 246 -13.46 -18.37 11.04
N PRO A 247 -13.18 -19.35 10.15
CA PRO A 247 -14.21 -20.23 9.63
C PRO A 247 -14.80 -21.09 10.77
N PRO A 248 -16.08 -21.51 10.67
CA PRO A 248 -16.69 -22.39 11.66
C PRO A 248 -15.86 -23.68 11.86
N GLY A 249 -15.45 -23.94 13.10
CA GLY A 249 -14.67 -25.13 13.46
C GLY A 249 -13.16 -25.06 13.15
N GLU A 250 -12.66 -23.93 12.64
CA GLU A 250 -11.25 -23.74 12.30
C GLU A 250 -10.65 -22.51 13.02
N PRO A 251 -10.57 -22.52 14.37
CA PRO A 251 -10.21 -21.34 15.17
C PRO A 251 -8.76 -20.86 14.93
N ASP A 252 -7.89 -21.72 14.38
CA ASP A 252 -6.50 -21.38 14.06
C ASP A 252 -6.33 -20.70 12.69
N LYS A 253 -7.39 -20.61 11.88
CA LYS A 253 -7.34 -20.01 10.54
C LYS A 253 -8.06 -18.67 10.50
N LEU A 254 -7.47 -17.72 9.77
CA LEU A 254 -8.13 -16.46 9.43
C LEU A 254 -9.02 -16.68 8.20
N ASP A 255 -10.29 -16.31 8.28
CA ASP A 255 -11.25 -16.42 7.17
C ASP A 255 -11.12 -15.23 6.20
N ILE A 256 -10.07 -15.26 5.37
CA ILE A 256 -9.74 -14.15 4.46
C ILE A 256 -10.88 -13.85 3.48
N ALA A 257 -11.59 -14.87 3.00
CA ALA A 257 -12.70 -14.70 2.05
C ALA A 257 -13.85 -13.85 2.63
N ARG A 258 -14.07 -13.90 3.96
CA ARG A 258 -15.11 -13.11 4.64
C ARG A 258 -14.66 -11.72 5.06
N VAL A 259 -13.36 -11.39 4.99
CA VAL A 259 -12.84 -10.08 5.43
C VAL A 259 -13.58 -8.91 4.76
N PRO A 260 -13.80 -8.88 3.42
CA PRO A 260 -14.51 -7.77 2.78
C PRO A 260 -15.90 -7.52 3.36
N GLN A 261 -16.67 -8.59 3.59
CA GLN A 261 -18.03 -8.50 4.14
C GLN A 261 -17.97 -8.07 5.61
N PHE A 262 -17.08 -8.67 6.39
CA PHE A 262 -16.90 -8.37 7.81
C PHE A 262 -16.55 -6.89 8.07
N LEU A 263 -15.62 -6.33 7.28
CA LEU A 263 -15.22 -4.92 7.41
C LEU A 263 -16.35 -3.95 7.03
N TYR A 264 -17.15 -4.31 6.03
CA TYR A 264 -18.32 -3.53 5.64
C TYR A 264 -19.40 -3.56 6.72
N ASP A 265 -19.81 -4.75 7.17
CA ASP A 265 -20.93 -4.90 8.09
C ASP A 265 -20.59 -4.43 9.51
N SER A 266 -19.40 -4.78 10.00
CA SER A 266 -19.03 -4.53 11.40
C SER A 266 -18.46 -3.13 11.61
N LEU A 267 -17.76 -2.59 10.61
CA LEU A 267 -17.00 -1.33 10.74
C LEU A 267 -17.44 -0.25 9.74
N GLY A 268 -18.38 -0.53 8.85
CA GLY A 268 -18.87 0.41 7.84
C GLY A 268 -17.82 0.83 6.81
N MET A 269 -16.77 0.02 6.64
CA MET A 269 -15.65 0.31 5.74
C MET A 269 -15.99 -0.06 4.30
N ARG A 270 -15.70 0.84 3.35
CA ARG A 270 -16.08 0.71 1.94
C ARG A 270 -14.87 0.52 1.03
N ILE A 271 -13.85 1.35 1.18
CA ILE A 271 -12.58 1.24 0.45
C ILE A 271 -11.49 0.94 1.46
N VAL A 272 -10.75 -0.15 1.28
CA VAL A 272 -9.70 -0.55 2.22
C VAL A 272 -8.44 -0.87 1.44
N ASN A 273 -7.38 -0.12 1.71
CA ASN A 273 -6.11 -0.37 1.05
C ASN A 273 -5.35 -1.48 1.76
N HIS A 274 -4.55 -2.23 1.01
CA HIS A 274 -3.65 -3.25 1.52
C HIS A 274 -2.21 -2.90 1.08
N ASP A 275 -1.40 -2.45 2.03
CA ASP A 275 -0.12 -1.77 1.77
C ASP A 275 1.13 -2.55 2.23
N GLY A 276 0.99 -3.83 2.59
CA GLY A 276 2.18 -4.55 3.01
C GLY A 276 2.04 -6.05 3.12
N GLY A 277 3.11 -6.73 2.72
CA GLY A 277 3.23 -8.18 2.70
C GLY A 277 2.67 -8.79 1.42
N GLN A 278 3.54 -9.02 0.43
CA GLN A 278 3.19 -9.73 -0.81
C GLN A 278 2.54 -11.09 -0.50
N THR A 279 3.04 -11.80 0.51
CA THR A 279 2.51 -13.11 0.90
C THR A 279 1.05 -13.02 1.36
N ILE A 280 0.71 -12.09 2.26
CA ILE A 280 -0.66 -11.97 2.74
C ILE A 280 -1.58 -11.39 1.66
N LEU A 281 -1.11 -10.47 0.82
CA LEU A 281 -1.86 -10.01 -0.35
C LEU A 281 -2.17 -11.17 -1.33
N SER A 282 -1.21 -12.08 -1.54
CA SER A 282 -1.39 -13.30 -2.34
C SER A 282 -2.49 -14.19 -1.77
N GLU A 283 -2.60 -14.31 -0.44
CA GLU A 283 -3.70 -15.04 0.21
C GLU A 283 -5.06 -14.35 0.03
N PHE A 284 -5.13 -13.01 0.06
CA PHE A 284 -6.35 -12.27 -0.31
C PHE A 284 -6.77 -12.51 -1.76
N SER A 285 -5.80 -12.55 -2.67
CA SER A 285 -6.03 -12.90 -4.07
C SER A 285 -6.58 -14.32 -4.23
N LYS A 286 -5.90 -15.32 -3.64
CA LYS A 286 -6.37 -16.73 -3.66
C LYS A 286 -7.78 -16.90 -3.09
N ALA A 287 -8.12 -16.16 -2.04
CA ALA A 287 -9.42 -16.21 -1.40
C ALA A 287 -10.53 -15.47 -2.18
N GLY A 288 -10.22 -14.81 -3.30
CA GLY A 288 -11.17 -13.98 -4.05
C GLY A 288 -11.61 -12.71 -3.31
N ALA A 289 -10.81 -12.26 -2.33
CA ALA A 289 -11.07 -11.09 -1.50
C ALA A 289 -10.38 -9.81 -2.01
N LEU A 290 -9.63 -9.89 -3.11
CA LEU A 290 -8.86 -8.79 -3.70
C LEU A 290 -9.40 -8.42 -5.08
N PRO A 291 -10.39 -7.51 -5.18
CA PRO A 291 -10.93 -7.11 -6.48
C PRO A 291 -9.96 -6.27 -7.31
N GLN A 292 -9.04 -5.52 -6.68
CA GLN A 292 -8.21 -4.54 -7.37
C GLN A 292 -6.76 -4.54 -6.89
N LEU A 293 -5.84 -4.35 -7.85
CA LEU A 293 -4.43 -4.03 -7.61
C LEU A 293 -4.09 -2.68 -8.25
N ASN A 294 -3.52 -1.77 -7.48
CA ASN A 294 -2.90 -0.54 -7.97
C ASN A 294 -1.39 -0.69 -7.90
N LEU A 295 -0.75 -0.77 -9.07
CA LEU A 295 0.70 -0.96 -9.18
C LEU A 295 1.34 0.28 -9.78
N THR A 296 2.34 0.86 -9.09
CA THR A 296 3.25 1.81 -9.69
C THR A 296 4.39 1.04 -10.35
N LEU A 297 4.43 1.03 -11.68
CA LEU A 297 5.43 0.32 -12.46
C LEU A 297 6.54 1.30 -12.87
N ALA A 298 7.71 1.16 -12.24
CA ALA A 298 8.84 2.02 -12.51
C ALA A 298 9.59 1.59 -13.80
N ARG A 299 9.95 2.58 -14.60
CA ARG A 299 10.53 2.44 -15.95
C ARG A 299 11.98 2.90 -16.00
N ASN A 300 12.57 2.73 -17.18
CA ASN A 300 13.85 3.30 -17.63
C ASN A 300 15.11 2.79 -16.89
N ARG A 301 14.97 2.25 -15.68
CA ARG A 301 16.06 1.70 -14.88
C ARG A 301 15.63 0.42 -14.18
N SER A 302 16.52 -0.57 -14.12
CA SER A 302 16.33 -1.77 -13.32
C SER A 302 16.68 -1.54 -11.85
N VAL A 303 16.32 -2.48 -10.97
CA VAL A 303 16.72 -2.44 -9.56
C VAL A 303 18.25 -2.40 -9.42
N ALA A 304 18.97 -3.20 -10.21
CA ALA A 304 20.43 -3.21 -10.20
C ALA A 304 21.03 -1.82 -10.52
N GLN A 305 20.51 -1.15 -11.55
CA GLN A 305 20.96 0.18 -11.94
C GLN A 305 20.63 1.22 -10.88
N VAL A 306 19.41 1.21 -10.35
CA VAL A 306 19.02 2.15 -9.28
C VAL A 306 19.91 1.96 -8.06
N PHE A 307 20.12 0.71 -7.63
CA PHE A 307 20.84 0.44 -6.41
C PHE A 307 22.33 0.79 -6.49
N ALA A 308 22.93 0.62 -7.67
CA ALA A 308 24.31 1.06 -7.91
C ALA A 308 24.50 2.58 -7.73
N ASP A 309 23.52 3.39 -8.19
CA ASP A 309 23.67 4.84 -8.22
C ASP A 309 22.93 5.57 -7.09
N TYR A 310 22.15 4.88 -6.26
CA TYR A 310 21.30 5.52 -5.25
C TYR A 310 22.12 6.19 -4.15
N PRO A 311 21.96 7.50 -3.87
CA PRO A 311 22.71 8.17 -2.80
C PRO A 311 22.41 7.57 -1.42
N LEU A 312 23.39 6.89 -0.79
CA LEU A 312 23.19 6.14 0.47
C LEU A 312 22.81 7.04 1.65
N GLU A 313 23.15 8.33 1.59
CA GLU A 313 22.72 9.33 2.57
C GLU A 313 21.20 9.54 2.60
N HIS A 314 20.49 9.10 1.56
CA HIS A 314 19.03 9.13 1.47
C HIS A 314 18.39 7.77 1.79
N ALA A 315 19.17 6.75 2.15
CA ALA A 315 18.63 5.47 2.55
C ALA A 315 18.04 5.59 3.98
N PRO A 316 16.83 5.04 4.23
CA PRO A 316 16.21 5.07 5.56
C PRO A 316 16.93 4.18 6.58
N VAL A 317 17.73 3.24 6.09
CA VAL A 317 18.66 2.43 6.89
C VAL A 317 20.07 2.85 6.52
N ARG A 318 20.94 3.02 7.52
CA ARG A 318 22.35 3.35 7.27
C ARG A 318 23.01 2.20 6.50
N LEU A 319 23.36 2.48 5.25
CA LEU A 319 24.12 1.57 4.39
C LEU A 319 25.49 2.18 4.09
N THR A 320 26.52 1.35 4.10
CA THR A 320 27.87 1.74 3.67
C THR A 320 28.13 1.37 2.20
N GLU A 321 29.18 1.90 1.59
CA GLU A 321 29.62 1.46 0.25
C GLU A 321 30.05 -0.02 0.23
N GLU A 322 30.56 -0.53 1.36
CA GLU A 322 30.85 -1.96 1.53
C GLU A 322 29.56 -2.78 1.53
N ASP A 323 28.51 -2.31 2.23
CA ASP A 323 27.18 -2.93 2.17
C ASP A 323 26.62 -2.92 0.76
N ARG A 324 26.71 -1.79 0.05
CA ARG A 324 26.26 -1.71 -1.35
C ARG A 324 27.01 -2.73 -2.21
N THR A 325 28.33 -2.77 -2.13
CA THR A 325 29.17 -3.70 -2.91
C THR A 325 28.77 -5.16 -2.66
N ARG A 326 28.60 -5.53 -1.39
CA ARG A 326 28.15 -6.87 -0.98
C ARG A 326 26.72 -7.17 -1.44
N LEU A 327 25.79 -6.22 -1.29
CA LEU A 327 24.40 -6.43 -1.67
C LEU A 327 24.22 -6.51 -3.19
N ILE A 328 25.03 -5.78 -3.96
CA ILE A 328 25.06 -5.86 -5.44
C ILE A 328 25.61 -7.22 -5.90
N SER A 329 26.69 -7.71 -5.30
CA SER A 329 27.25 -9.03 -5.67
C SER A 329 26.31 -10.19 -5.35
N GLU A 330 25.43 -10.02 -4.36
CA GLU A 330 24.43 -11.00 -3.93
C GLU A 330 23.02 -10.71 -4.46
N LEU A 331 22.86 -9.71 -5.33
CA LEU A 331 21.55 -9.11 -5.66
C LEU A 331 20.52 -10.14 -6.13
N ASP A 332 20.93 -11.05 -7.02
CA ASP A 332 20.06 -12.10 -7.56
C ASP A 332 19.42 -12.99 -6.48
N SER A 333 20.12 -13.23 -5.38
CA SER A 333 19.61 -14.04 -4.25
C SER A 333 18.77 -13.24 -3.26
N ARG A 334 18.82 -11.90 -3.35
CA ARG A 334 18.19 -10.96 -2.41
C ARG A 334 16.95 -10.29 -2.97
N ILE A 335 16.81 -10.24 -4.30
CA ILE A 335 15.61 -9.69 -4.95
C ILE A 335 14.39 -10.50 -4.53
N GLN A 336 13.34 -9.78 -4.15
CA GLN A 336 12.02 -10.36 -3.91
C GLN A 336 11.12 -9.99 -5.09
N TYR A 337 10.74 -11.01 -5.86
CA TYR A 337 9.84 -10.88 -6.99
C TYR A 337 8.39 -10.82 -6.54
N PHE A 338 7.61 -9.95 -7.16
CA PHE A 338 6.21 -9.75 -6.82
C PHE A 338 5.34 -10.84 -7.42
N PHE A 339 5.59 -11.17 -8.70
CA PHE A 339 4.91 -12.24 -9.41
C PHE A 339 5.78 -13.50 -9.42
N THR A 340 5.19 -14.63 -9.04
CA THR A 340 5.89 -15.92 -8.92
C THR A 340 5.75 -16.83 -10.14
N GLY A 341 4.93 -16.41 -11.11
CA GLY A 341 4.73 -17.13 -12.37
C GLY A 341 5.96 -17.14 -13.30
N PRO A 342 5.85 -17.81 -14.47
CA PRO A 342 6.94 -17.91 -15.43
C PRO A 342 7.53 -16.55 -15.80
N GLU A 343 8.86 -16.44 -15.70
CA GLU A 343 9.61 -15.21 -15.95
C GLU A 343 9.23 -13.99 -15.06
N GLY A 344 8.42 -14.17 -14.02
CA GLY A 344 7.99 -13.08 -13.14
C GLY A 344 7.26 -11.95 -13.87
N ARG A 345 6.49 -12.28 -14.92
CA ARG A 345 5.67 -11.33 -15.68
C ARG A 345 4.37 -11.01 -14.93
N ILE A 346 3.75 -9.90 -15.30
CA ILE A 346 2.37 -9.58 -14.90
C ILE A 346 1.44 -10.68 -15.47
N PRO A 347 0.68 -11.40 -14.64
CA PRO A 347 -0.27 -12.43 -15.08
C PRO A 347 -1.29 -11.89 -16.08
N ALA A 348 -1.67 -12.72 -17.07
CA ALA A 348 -2.64 -12.33 -18.10
C ALA A 348 -4.06 -12.12 -17.55
N GLU A 349 -4.34 -12.67 -16.37
CA GLU A 349 -5.57 -12.52 -15.62
C GLU A 349 -5.75 -11.10 -15.08
N LEU A 350 -4.66 -10.33 -14.94
CA LEU A 350 -4.71 -8.93 -14.54
C LEU A 350 -5.01 -8.04 -15.74
N ILE A 351 -6.25 -7.57 -15.80
CA ILE A 351 -6.71 -6.68 -16.88
C ILE A 351 -6.63 -5.23 -16.40
N ALA A 352 -5.89 -4.39 -17.13
CA ALA A 352 -5.81 -2.98 -16.82
C ALA A 352 -7.19 -2.32 -16.99
N ALA A 353 -7.68 -1.67 -15.94
CA ALA A 353 -8.84 -0.80 -15.94
C ALA A 353 -8.44 0.65 -16.22
N GLN A 354 -7.27 1.10 -15.77
CA GLN A 354 -6.77 2.45 -16.01
C GLN A 354 -5.23 2.46 -15.99
N ILE A 355 -4.62 3.25 -16.88
CA ILE A 355 -3.18 3.51 -16.88
C ILE A 355 -2.96 5.01 -16.84
N ILE A 356 -2.23 5.45 -15.83
CA ILE A 356 -1.78 6.83 -15.63
C ILE A 356 -0.27 6.85 -15.77
N THR A 357 0.29 7.90 -16.38
CA THR A 357 1.73 8.12 -16.42
C THR A 357 2.04 9.55 -15.99
N ASP A 358 3.24 9.74 -15.46
CA ASP A 358 3.78 11.04 -15.06
C ASP A 358 4.32 11.83 -16.26
N ALA A 359 4.58 13.12 -16.05
CA ALA A 359 5.12 13.99 -17.09
C ALA A 359 6.48 13.51 -17.63
N ALA A 360 7.34 12.94 -16.77
CA ALA A 360 8.63 12.39 -17.17
C ALA A 360 8.50 10.98 -17.80
N GLN A 361 7.34 10.36 -17.67
CA GLN A 361 7.08 8.98 -18.10
C GLN A 361 8.01 7.94 -17.45
N ASP A 362 8.51 8.23 -16.25
CA ASP A 362 9.33 7.32 -15.47
C ASP A 362 8.51 6.26 -14.74
N VAL A 363 7.19 6.46 -14.64
CA VAL A 363 6.28 5.49 -14.04
C VAL A 363 5.02 5.30 -14.88
N ALA A 364 4.45 4.09 -14.77
CA ALA A 364 3.08 3.80 -15.16
C ALA A 364 2.32 3.32 -13.92
N VAL A 365 1.34 4.10 -13.47
CA VAL A 365 0.43 3.71 -12.39
C VAL A 365 -0.75 3.00 -13.02
N VAL A 366 -0.89 1.71 -12.73
CA VAL A 366 -1.90 0.85 -13.35
C VAL A 366 -2.88 0.34 -12.30
N SER A 367 -4.16 0.59 -12.52
CA SER A 367 -5.25 -0.05 -11.78
C SER A 367 -5.68 -1.29 -12.54
N PHE A 368 -5.54 -2.46 -11.93
CA PHE A 368 -5.91 -3.76 -12.48
C PHE A 368 -7.17 -4.30 -11.84
N ASP A 369 -8.02 -4.91 -12.66
CA ASP A 369 -9.03 -5.87 -12.21
C ASP A 369 -8.34 -7.18 -11.82
N ALA A 370 -8.40 -7.50 -10.54
CA ALA A 370 -7.74 -8.66 -9.94
C ALA A 370 -8.72 -9.77 -9.54
N ARG A 371 -10.01 -9.66 -9.88
CA ARG A 371 -11.04 -10.63 -9.46
C ARG A 371 -10.82 -12.06 -9.97
N LYS A 372 -10.06 -12.22 -11.06
CA LYS A 372 -9.71 -13.52 -11.65
C LYS A 372 -8.31 -14.00 -11.25
N LEU A 373 -7.58 -13.22 -10.45
CA LEU A 373 -6.26 -13.58 -9.98
C LEU A 373 -6.39 -14.56 -8.82
N HIS A 374 -5.58 -15.62 -8.81
CA HIS A 374 -5.58 -16.65 -7.77
C HIS A 374 -4.18 -16.81 -7.17
N GLY A 375 -3.70 -15.75 -6.54
CA GLY A 375 -2.33 -15.64 -6.03
C GLY A 375 -1.43 -14.77 -6.91
N LEU A 376 -0.29 -14.37 -6.35
CA LEU A 376 0.72 -13.51 -6.97
C LEU A 376 1.95 -14.28 -7.42
#